data_AF-A0A5D2NXY6-F1
#
_entry.id   AF-A0A5D2NXY6-F1
#
_cell.length_a   1.000
_cell.length_b   1.000
_cell.length_c   1.000
_cell.angle_alpha   90.00
_cell.angle_beta   90.00
_cell.angle_gamma   90.00
#
_symmetry.space_group_name_H-M   'P 1'
#
loop_
_entity.id
_entity.type
_entity.pdbx_description
1 polymer ?
#
loop_
_entity_poly.entity_id
_entity_poly.type
_entity_poly.pdbx_seq_one_letter_code
_entity_poly.pdbx_strand_id
1 'polypeptide(L)'
;MRYAQVTQLPAPNITLKGGTLREECLQFALVHAKQFDGLLRFLDELSDLSRFRTLEISLQSCLLNHLADLIKLFSGSKPEKLLDDVSNYFSSLTTDQVLKSEERSSLRSSCWKGLNQCLDEASLDSLEYIKNIERCMEVLFSLLPLPQAPVIVQVNQLDSVEWSEAVRCLAKARPGWLLDFLHVSHPDSVTRDVQFVEVLKKIQAKAKLVRIGSIPLTELGKSKSYLLNSEPLGTWGVLLEVVATLQHVEGSVKRQWLVDAIEISCVSSYPSTALQFIGLLSGSCCKYMPLIADRSYVLNDIPVTLTSLLSDPNWEVVAESCTYLLSSTERIYSWATKLSSKSGDNRSPSSEGIDESEKGMAQILLLVMHHACVCLKHYLPLEKQLRLANMVVHYVR
;
A
#
# COMPACT_ATOMS: atom_id res chain seq x y z
N MET A 1 -17.07 -19.86 -64.79
CA MET A 1 -18.40 -20.23 -64.21
C MET A 1 -18.18 -21.29 -63.15
N ARG A 2 -18.89 -21.15 -62.02
CA ARG A 2 -18.91 -22.00 -60.79
C ARG A 2 -17.81 -21.71 -59.75
N TYR A 3 -18.04 -20.64 -58.97
CA TYR A 3 -17.61 -20.57 -57.58
C TYR A 3 -18.54 -21.44 -56.73
N ALA A 4 -17.95 -22.34 -55.93
CA ALA A 4 -18.67 -23.11 -54.93
C ALA A 4 -19.03 -22.20 -53.74
N GLN A 5 -20.31 -22.20 -53.37
CA GLN A 5 -20.83 -21.56 -52.17
C GLN A 5 -20.26 -22.28 -50.94
N VAL A 6 -19.49 -21.56 -50.13
CA VAL A 6 -19.20 -21.97 -48.75
C VAL A 6 -20.32 -21.40 -47.89
N THR A 7 -21.09 -22.31 -47.32
CA THR A 7 -22.17 -22.09 -46.36
C THR A 7 -21.66 -21.26 -45.18
N GLN A 8 -22.26 -20.09 -44.97
CA GLN A 8 -22.04 -19.28 -43.77
C GLN A 8 -22.60 -20.03 -42.56
N LEU A 9 -21.71 -20.57 -41.72
CA LEU A 9 -22.05 -20.85 -40.33
C LEU A 9 -22.08 -19.50 -39.58
N PRO A 10 -23.08 -19.25 -38.71
CA PRO A 10 -23.09 -18.03 -37.93
C PRO A 10 -21.95 -18.12 -36.92
N ALA A 11 -20.95 -17.25 -37.07
CA ALA A 11 -19.92 -17.05 -36.06
C ALA A 11 -20.63 -16.66 -34.73
N PRO A 12 -20.23 -17.23 -33.59
CA PRO A 12 -20.75 -16.77 -32.31
C PRO A 12 -20.39 -15.29 -32.16
N ASN A 13 -21.39 -14.47 -31.85
CA ASN A 13 -21.24 -13.04 -31.57
C ASN A 13 -20.22 -12.86 -30.42
N ILE A 14 -18.94 -12.74 -30.78
CA ILE A 14 -17.92 -12.19 -29.91
C ILE A 14 -18.23 -10.69 -29.90
N THR A 15 -18.74 -10.21 -28.78
CA THR A 15 -18.86 -8.78 -28.48
C THR A 15 -17.45 -8.19 -28.42
N LEU A 16 -16.90 -7.87 -29.60
CA LEU A 16 -15.64 -7.15 -29.77
C LEU A 16 -15.83 -5.73 -29.19
N LYS A 17 -15.27 -5.50 -27.99
CA LYS A 17 -14.88 -4.15 -27.60
C LYS A 17 -13.86 -3.68 -28.64
N GLY A 18 -14.24 -2.71 -29.47
CA GLY A 18 -13.44 -2.28 -30.62
C GLY A 18 -12.05 -1.80 -30.20
N GLY A 19 -11.03 -2.61 -30.50
CA GLY A 19 -9.65 -2.17 -30.53
C GLY A 19 -9.39 -1.39 -31.82
N THR A 20 -8.22 -0.76 -31.91
CA THR A 20 -7.75 -0.22 -33.20
C THR A 20 -7.39 -1.37 -34.14
N LEU A 21 -7.52 -1.18 -35.45
CA LEU A 21 -7.13 -2.20 -36.45
C LEU A 21 -5.71 -2.74 -36.22
N ARG A 22 -4.79 -1.90 -35.74
CA ARG A 22 -3.41 -2.30 -35.46
C ARG A 22 -3.29 -3.23 -34.26
N GLU A 23 -4.11 -3.06 -33.22
CA GLU A 23 -4.17 -4.00 -32.09
C GLU A 23 -4.72 -5.35 -32.51
N GLU A 24 -5.76 -5.36 -33.35
CA GLU A 24 -6.33 -6.59 -33.90
C GLU A 24 -5.33 -7.32 -34.79
N CYS A 25 -4.58 -6.60 -35.64
CA CYS A 25 -3.48 -7.18 -36.42
C CYS A 25 -2.39 -7.77 -35.54
N LEU A 26 -2.08 -7.12 -34.41
CA LEU A 26 -1.08 -7.62 -33.46
C LEU A 26 -1.56 -8.90 -32.76
N GLN A 27 -2.82 -8.95 -32.32
CA GLN A 27 -3.43 -10.16 -31.76
C GLN A 27 -3.47 -11.30 -32.79
N PHE A 28 -3.81 -11.00 -34.04
CA PHE A 28 -3.72 -11.96 -35.13
C PHE A 28 -2.29 -12.50 -35.28
N ALA A 29 -1.28 -11.62 -35.25
CA ALA A 29 0.11 -12.04 -35.31
C ALA A 29 0.48 -12.96 -34.16
N LEU A 30 0.10 -12.63 -32.91
CA LEU A 30 0.35 -13.45 -31.71
C LEU A 30 -0.25 -14.85 -31.84
N VAL A 31 -1.51 -14.96 -32.29
CA VAL A 31 -2.22 -16.24 -32.41
C VAL A 31 -1.61 -17.13 -33.50
N HIS A 32 -1.16 -16.54 -34.61
CA HIS A 32 -0.72 -17.28 -35.80
C HIS A 32 0.80 -17.40 -35.95
N ALA A 33 1.60 -16.76 -35.09
CA ALA A 33 3.06 -16.74 -35.22
C ALA A 33 3.73 -18.12 -35.22
N LYS A 34 3.18 -19.12 -34.54
CA LYS A 34 3.71 -20.50 -34.59
C LYS A 34 3.60 -21.16 -35.96
N GLN A 35 2.67 -20.70 -36.80
CA GLN A 35 2.37 -21.27 -38.11
C GLN A 35 3.11 -20.53 -39.24
N PHE A 36 3.56 -19.30 -38.98
CA PHE A 36 4.15 -18.42 -39.99
C PHE A 36 5.39 -17.72 -39.44
N ASP A 37 6.58 -18.15 -39.89
CA ASP A 37 7.87 -17.58 -39.47
C ASP A 37 7.97 -16.07 -39.69
N GLY A 38 7.30 -15.54 -40.72
CA GLY A 38 7.25 -14.10 -40.98
C GLY A 38 6.58 -13.31 -39.85
N LEU A 39 5.51 -13.86 -39.26
CA LEU A 39 4.81 -13.25 -38.12
C LEU A 39 5.65 -13.38 -36.85
N LEU A 40 6.34 -14.50 -36.66
CA LEU A 40 7.25 -14.69 -35.54
C LEU A 40 8.41 -13.68 -35.57
N ARG A 41 9.04 -13.49 -36.73
CA ARG A 41 10.09 -12.46 -36.92
C ARG A 41 9.57 -11.05 -36.70
N PHE A 42 8.38 -10.76 -37.20
CA PHE A 42 7.73 -9.48 -36.98
C PHE A 42 7.51 -9.19 -35.48
N LEU A 43 7.01 -10.15 -34.72
CA LEU A 43 6.83 -10.00 -33.27
C LEU A 43 8.16 -9.87 -32.52
N ASP A 44 9.19 -10.60 -32.92
CA ASP A 44 10.55 -10.51 -32.37
C ASP A 44 11.13 -9.10 -32.58
N GLU A 45 11.01 -8.55 -33.80
CA GLU A 45 11.43 -7.18 -34.11
C GLU A 45 10.64 -6.12 -33.34
N LEU A 46 9.31 -6.30 -33.18
CA LEU A 46 8.48 -5.39 -32.39
C LEU A 46 8.79 -5.43 -30.90
N SER A 47 9.27 -6.57 -30.40
CA SER A 47 9.59 -6.80 -29.00
C SER A 47 11.00 -6.34 -28.63
N ASP A 48 11.87 -6.07 -29.61
CA ASP A 48 13.17 -5.46 -29.35
C ASP A 48 12.99 -4.07 -28.71
N LEU A 49 13.71 -3.81 -27.62
CA LEU A 49 13.55 -2.60 -26.81
C LEU A 49 13.56 -1.31 -27.63
N SER A 50 14.45 -1.21 -28.63
CA SER A 50 14.59 -0.01 -29.45
C SER A 50 13.33 0.23 -30.28
N ARG A 51 12.75 -0.83 -30.85
CA ARG A 51 11.54 -0.76 -31.65
C ARG A 51 10.31 -0.58 -30.79
N PHE A 52 10.22 -1.32 -29.69
CA PHE A 52 9.13 -1.24 -28.72
C PHE A 52 8.90 0.20 -28.23
N ARG A 53 9.98 0.92 -27.89
CA ARG A 53 9.93 2.33 -27.46
C ARG A 53 9.31 3.28 -28.49
N THR A 54 9.41 2.95 -29.78
CA THR A 54 8.87 3.78 -30.86
C THR A 54 7.41 3.48 -31.19
N LEU A 55 6.81 2.46 -30.58
CA LEU A 55 5.43 2.08 -30.82
C LEU A 55 4.45 3.05 -30.16
N GLU A 56 3.24 3.09 -30.71
CA GLU A 56 2.10 3.76 -30.06
C GLU A 56 1.82 3.12 -28.69
N ILE A 57 1.43 3.92 -27.70
CA ILE A 57 1.19 3.48 -26.31
C ILE A 57 0.17 2.34 -26.26
N SER A 58 -0.86 2.38 -27.11
CA SER A 58 -1.85 1.31 -27.27
C SER A 58 -1.22 -0.03 -27.67
N LEU A 59 -0.30 -0.02 -28.63
CA LEU A 59 0.42 -1.21 -29.08
C LEU A 59 1.43 -1.70 -28.06
N GLN A 60 2.14 -0.79 -27.37
CA GLN A 60 3.01 -1.15 -26.25
C GLN A 60 2.20 -1.85 -25.15
N SER A 61 1.06 -1.27 -24.78
CA SER A 61 0.13 -1.83 -23.79
C SER A 61 -0.40 -3.20 -24.23
N CYS A 62 -0.74 -3.36 -25.52
CA CYS A 62 -1.19 -4.64 -26.07
C CYS A 62 -0.10 -5.72 -25.96
N LEU A 63 1.13 -5.43 -26.39
CA LEU A 63 2.27 -6.36 -26.24
C LEU A 63 2.52 -6.75 -24.78
N LEU A 64 2.51 -5.76 -23.87
CA LEU A 64 2.71 -6.00 -22.44
C LEU A 64 1.59 -6.86 -21.82
N ASN A 65 0.34 -6.68 -22.25
CA ASN A 65 -0.78 -7.53 -21.80
C ASN A 65 -0.66 -8.98 -22.28
N HIS A 66 0.00 -9.20 -23.41
CA HIS A 66 0.21 -10.51 -24.04
C HIS A 66 1.64 -11.05 -23.84
N LEU A 67 2.32 -10.63 -22.77
CA LEU A 67 3.69 -11.04 -22.47
C LEU A 67 3.83 -12.57 -22.36
N ALA A 68 2.84 -13.24 -21.77
CA ALA A 68 2.82 -14.69 -21.65
C ALA A 68 2.80 -15.39 -23.03
N ASP A 69 2.02 -14.87 -23.97
CA ASP A 69 1.95 -15.38 -25.34
C ASP A 69 3.30 -15.20 -26.05
N LEU A 70 3.94 -14.04 -25.90
CA LEU A 70 5.27 -13.77 -26.47
C LEU A 70 6.34 -14.73 -25.92
N ILE A 71 6.35 -14.95 -24.60
CA ILE A 71 7.29 -15.88 -23.95
C ILE A 71 7.14 -17.30 -24.50
N LYS A 72 5.90 -17.77 -24.76
CA LYS A 72 5.66 -19.08 -25.38
C LYS A 72 6.04 -19.19 -26.85
N LEU A 73 6.03 -18.07 -27.57
CA LEU A 73 6.36 -18.02 -28.99
C LEU A 73 7.87 -18.05 -29.20
N PHE A 74 8.61 -17.40 -28.31
CA PHE A 74 10.06 -17.32 -28.41
C PHE A 74 10.75 -18.56 -27.85
N SER A 75 11.97 -18.81 -28.35
CA SER A 75 12.80 -19.96 -27.98
C SER A 75 14.24 -19.54 -27.73
N GLY A 76 15.01 -20.39 -27.04
CA GLY A 76 16.37 -20.07 -26.61
C GLY A 76 16.38 -18.97 -25.54
N SER A 77 17.36 -18.06 -25.60
CA SER A 77 17.52 -16.95 -24.64
C SER A 77 16.59 -15.75 -24.90
N LYS A 78 15.77 -15.80 -25.96
CA LYS A 78 14.89 -14.69 -26.34
C LYS A 78 13.86 -14.29 -25.29
N PRO A 79 13.18 -15.21 -24.58
CA PRO A 79 12.24 -14.82 -23.53
C PRO A 79 12.94 -14.14 -22.34
N GLU A 80 14.18 -14.54 -22.04
CA GLU A 80 15.00 -13.87 -21.00
C GLU A 80 15.35 -12.45 -21.43
N LYS A 81 15.84 -12.27 -22.67
CA LYS A 81 16.09 -10.95 -23.25
C LYS A 81 14.83 -10.08 -23.22
N LEU A 82 13.66 -10.64 -23.54
CA LEU A 82 12.40 -9.91 -23.51
C LEU A 82 12.07 -9.37 -22.12
N LEU A 83 12.16 -10.22 -21.08
CA LEU A 83 11.93 -9.80 -19.69
C LEU A 83 12.97 -8.76 -19.24
N ASP A 84 14.22 -8.91 -19.68
CA ASP A 84 15.28 -7.95 -19.42
C ASP A 84 15.02 -6.59 -20.06
N ASP A 85 14.60 -6.59 -21.32
CA ASP A 85 14.23 -5.39 -22.07
C ASP A 85 13.02 -4.70 -21.44
N VAL A 86 12.01 -5.45 -20.97
CA VAL A 86 10.86 -4.91 -20.23
C VAL A 86 11.31 -4.25 -18.92
N SER A 87 12.19 -4.90 -18.15
CA SER A 87 12.75 -4.30 -16.92
C SER A 87 13.49 -2.99 -17.24
N ASN A 88 14.36 -3.01 -18.26
CA ASN A 88 15.13 -1.84 -18.69
C ASN A 88 14.23 -0.71 -19.19
N TYR A 89 13.13 -1.04 -19.89
CA TYR A 89 12.13 -0.08 -20.34
C TYR A 89 11.53 0.68 -19.16
N PHE A 90 11.02 -0.03 -18.15
CA PHE A 90 10.41 0.60 -16.97
C PHE A 90 11.40 1.33 -16.08
N SER A 91 12.64 0.83 -15.92
CA SER A 91 13.70 1.57 -15.23
C SER A 91 14.00 2.89 -15.93
N SER A 92 14.07 2.92 -17.27
CA SER A 92 14.35 4.14 -18.03
C SER A 92 13.19 5.14 -18.05
N LEU A 93 11.95 4.66 -18.00
CA LEU A 93 10.73 5.48 -18.00
C LEU A 93 10.63 6.43 -16.80
N THR A 94 11.36 6.18 -15.71
CA THR A 94 11.44 7.08 -14.55
C THR A 94 12.13 8.40 -14.87
N THR A 95 13.09 8.39 -15.79
CA THR A 95 13.90 9.55 -16.16
C THR A 95 13.32 10.37 -17.32
N ASP A 96 12.46 9.75 -18.11
CA ASP A 96 11.94 10.33 -19.34
C ASP A 96 10.68 11.16 -19.07
N GLN A 97 10.74 12.48 -19.28
CA GLN A 97 9.64 13.41 -19.00
C GLN A 97 8.52 13.38 -20.06
N VAL A 98 8.68 12.61 -21.14
CA VAL A 98 7.83 12.72 -22.34
C VAL A 98 6.40 12.19 -22.15
N LEU A 99 6.18 11.16 -21.33
CA LEU A 99 4.85 10.56 -21.12
C LEU A 99 4.02 11.29 -20.06
N LYS A 100 2.69 11.21 -20.13
CA LYS A 100 1.82 11.67 -19.02
C LYS A 100 1.79 10.64 -17.89
N SER A 101 1.46 11.08 -16.67
CA SER A 101 1.38 10.18 -15.50
C SER A 101 0.40 9.01 -15.72
N GLU A 102 -0.75 9.30 -16.32
CA GLU A 102 -1.81 8.33 -16.60
C GLU A 102 -1.38 7.25 -17.60
N GLU A 103 -0.68 7.65 -18.67
CA GLU A 103 -0.17 6.74 -19.68
C GLU A 103 0.86 5.77 -19.10
N ARG A 104 1.73 6.27 -18.20
CA ARG A 104 2.71 5.43 -17.49
C ARG A 104 2.02 4.40 -16.59
N SER A 105 1.01 4.81 -15.81
CA SER A 105 0.28 3.88 -14.93
C SER A 105 -0.50 2.83 -15.72
N SER A 106 -1.08 3.21 -16.87
CA SER A 106 -1.73 2.27 -17.79
C SER A 106 -0.75 1.21 -18.34
N LEU A 107 0.44 1.63 -18.81
CA LEU A 107 1.48 0.71 -19.29
C LEU A 107 1.97 -0.24 -18.19
N ARG A 108 2.22 0.26 -16.98
CA ARG A 108 2.61 -0.58 -15.83
C ARG A 108 1.51 -1.57 -15.46
N SER A 109 0.25 -1.13 -15.47
CA SER A 109 -0.92 -2.00 -15.23
C SER A 109 -1.01 -3.12 -16.27
N SER A 110 -0.79 -2.82 -17.55
CA SER A 110 -0.75 -3.82 -18.61
C SER A 110 0.42 -4.81 -18.46
N CYS A 111 1.59 -4.33 -18.03
CA CYS A 111 2.72 -5.21 -17.73
C CYS A 111 2.43 -6.13 -16.54
N TRP A 112 1.82 -5.62 -15.47
CA TRP A 112 1.38 -6.45 -14.34
C TRP A 112 0.41 -7.55 -14.76
N LYS A 113 -0.52 -7.25 -15.68
CA LYS A 113 -1.43 -8.26 -16.26
C LYS A 113 -0.69 -9.35 -17.01
N GLY A 114 0.24 -8.96 -17.89
CA GLY A 114 1.05 -9.90 -18.66
C GLY A 114 1.90 -10.81 -17.77
N LEU A 115 2.60 -10.24 -16.78
CA LEU A 115 3.40 -11.01 -15.82
C LEU A 115 2.52 -11.96 -14.99
N ASN A 116 1.35 -11.49 -14.56
CA ASN A 116 0.39 -12.31 -13.83
C ASN A 116 -0.12 -13.50 -14.65
N GLN A 117 -0.26 -13.35 -15.98
CA GLN A 117 -0.60 -14.46 -16.87
C GLN A 117 0.59 -15.41 -17.05
N CYS A 118 1.82 -14.91 -17.10
CA CYS A 118 3.01 -15.76 -17.14
C CYS A 118 3.01 -16.74 -15.95
N LEU A 119 2.68 -16.24 -14.75
CA LEU A 119 2.63 -17.05 -13.52
C LEU A 119 1.47 -18.08 -13.47
N ASP A 120 0.41 -17.93 -14.28
CA ASP A 120 -0.70 -18.91 -14.33
C ASP A 120 -0.35 -20.18 -15.12
N GLU A 121 0.68 -20.10 -15.95
CA GLU A 121 0.92 -21.11 -16.95
C GLU A 121 1.85 -22.18 -16.41
N ALA A 122 1.33 -23.42 -16.38
CA ALA A 122 2.03 -24.62 -15.95
C ALA A 122 3.34 -24.93 -16.73
N SER A 123 3.67 -24.15 -17.77
CA SER A 123 4.83 -24.34 -18.65
C SER A 123 6.10 -23.60 -18.20
N LEU A 124 6.10 -22.88 -17.07
CA LEU A 124 7.30 -22.23 -16.52
C LEU A 124 8.19 -23.21 -15.72
N ASP A 125 8.48 -24.38 -16.30
CA ASP A 125 9.27 -25.45 -15.65
C ASP A 125 10.74 -25.04 -15.38
N SER A 126 11.19 -23.86 -15.84
CA SER A 126 12.53 -23.33 -15.53
C SER A 126 12.49 -22.31 -14.39
N LEU A 127 13.27 -22.60 -13.34
CA LEU A 127 13.51 -21.71 -12.21
C LEU A 127 14.13 -20.37 -12.62
N GLU A 128 14.84 -20.33 -13.75
CA GLU A 128 15.50 -19.13 -14.29
C GLU A 128 14.48 -18.15 -14.86
N TYR A 129 13.45 -18.62 -15.56
CA TYR A 129 12.38 -17.76 -16.08
C TYR A 129 11.58 -17.11 -14.94
N ILE A 130 11.30 -17.85 -13.87
CA ILE A 130 10.58 -17.32 -12.71
C ILE A 130 11.39 -16.19 -12.04
N LYS A 131 12.71 -16.33 -11.93
CA LYS A 131 13.58 -15.26 -11.38
C LYS A 131 13.54 -13.99 -12.23
N ASN A 132 13.49 -14.12 -13.55
CA ASN A 132 13.40 -12.96 -14.45
C ASN A 132 12.04 -12.26 -14.33
N ILE A 133 10.94 -13.03 -14.17
CA ILE A 133 9.62 -12.48 -13.88
C ILE A 133 9.62 -11.74 -12.54
N GLU A 134 10.16 -12.36 -11.49
CA GLU A 134 10.31 -11.75 -10.16
C GLU A 134 11.09 -10.43 -10.25
N ARG A 135 12.20 -10.39 -11.00
CA ARG A 135 12.97 -9.16 -11.25
C ARG A 135 12.14 -8.06 -11.93
N CYS A 136 11.32 -8.41 -12.93
CA CYS A 136 10.38 -7.47 -13.53
C CYS A 136 9.37 -6.93 -12.50
N MET A 137 8.87 -7.81 -11.61
CA MET A 137 7.96 -7.43 -10.54
C MET A 137 8.62 -6.48 -9.54
N GLU A 138 9.89 -6.67 -9.18
CA GLU A 138 10.65 -5.76 -8.31
C GLU A 138 10.75 -4.35 -8.93
N VAL A 139 11.12 -4.28 -10.21
CA VAL A 139 11.21 -3.02 -10.95
C VAL A 139 9.85 -2.33 -10.96
N LEU A 140 8.78 -3.03 -11.36
CA LEU A 140 7.44 -2.43 -11.39
C LEU A 140 6.95 -2.02 -9.99
N PHE A 141 7.26 -2.79 -8.96
CA PHE A 141 6.87 -2.48 -7.58
C PHE A 141 7.50 -1.18 -7.09
N SER A 142 8.78 -0.97 -7.41
CA SER A 142 9.48 0.29 -7.09
C SER A 142 8.78 1.52 -7.69
N LEU A 143 8.03 1.33 -8.79
CA LEU A 143 7.32 2.39 -9.53
C LEU A 143 5.86 2.58 -9.11
N LEU A 144 5.32 1.73 -8.22
CA LEU A 144 3.94 1.88 -7.76
C LEU A 144 3.72 3.25 -7.10
N PRO A 145 2.55 3.88 -7.28
CA PRO A 145 2.25 5.12 -6.59
C PRO A 145 2.04 4.87 -5.08
N LEU A 146 2.55 5.76 -4.22
CA LEU A 146 2.13 5.75 -2.82
C LEU A 146 0.72 6.36 -2.75
N PRO A 147 -0.26 5.73 -2.09
CA PRO A 147 -1.58 6.30 -1.93
C PRO A 147 -1.48 7.62 -1.17
N GLN A 148 -1.67 8.73 -1.88
CA GLN A 148 -1.90 10.02 -1.25
C GLN A 148 -3.28 10.02 -0.60
N ALA A 149 -3.46 10.85 0.44
CA ALA A 149 -4.79 11.08 1.00
C ALA A 149 -5.76 11.50 -0.12
N PRO A 150 -7.07 11.16 -0.05
CA PRO A 150 -8.00 11.41 -1.14
C PRO A 150 -8.28 12.90 -1.30
N VAL A 151 -7.37 13.58 -2.00
CA VAL A 151 -7.59 14.91 -2.56
C VAL A 151 -7.58 14.68 -4.06
N ILE A 152 -8.79 14.54 -4.63
CA ILE A 152 -9.13 14.36 -6.06
C ILE A 152 -9.42 12.90 -6.47
N VAL A 153 -10.68 12.66 -6.83
CA VAL A 153 -11.32 11.37 -7.13
C VAL A 153 -10.84 10.73 -8.43
N GLN A 154 -10.24 11.48 -9.37
CA GLN A 154 -9.86 10.95 -10.70
C GLN A 154 -8.49 10.23 -10.70
N VAL A 155 -7.46 10.78 -10.03
CA VAL A 155 -6.12 10.15 -9.99
C VAL A 155 -6.14 8.85 -9.18
N ASN A 156 -6.96 8.82 -8.11
CA ASN A 156 -7.08 7.65 -7.24
C ASN A 156 -7.68 6.41 -7.90
N GLN A 157 -8.45 6.54 -8.99
CA GLN A 157 -9.04 5.38 -9.67
C GLN A 157 -7.98 4.58 -10.44
N LEU A 158 -7.04 5.25 -11.11
CA LEU A 158 -6.01 4.59 -11.90
C LEU A 158 -4.93 3.95 -11.02
N ASP A 159 -4.51 4.67 -9.97
CA ASP A 159 -3.62 4.12 -8.93
C ASP A 159 -4.23 2.88 -8.27
N SER A 160 -5.54 2.87 -8.06
CA SER A 160 -6.28 1.71 -7.54
C SER A 160 -6.26 0.51 -8.51
N VAL A 161 -6.36 0.75 -9.81
CA VAL A 161 -6.26 -0.30 -10.83
C VAL A 161 -4.85 -0.90 -10.82
N GLU A 162 -3.81 -0.07 -10.89
CA GLU A 162 -2.42 -0.54 -10.90
C GLU A 162 -2.09 -1.37 -9.66
N TRP A 163 -2.47 -0.89 -8.47
CA TRP A 163 -2.32 -1.65 -7.23
C TRP A 163 -3.07 -2.98 -7.24
N SER A 164 -4.26 -3.03 -7.81
CA SER A 164 -5.05 -4.27 -7.90
C SER A 164 -4.38 -5.30 -8.80
N GLU A 165 -3.80 -4.87 -9.92
CA GLU A 165 -3.02 -5.71 -10.83
C GLU A 165 -1.74 -6.23 -10.16
N ALA A 166 -1.00 -5.34 -9.49
CA ALA A 166 0.22 -5.68 -8.78
C ALA A 166 -0.02 -6.71 -7.67
N VAL A 167 -1.06 -6.51 -6.85
CA VAL A 167 -1.42 -7.45 -5.77
C VAL A 167 -1.81 -8.81 -6.31
N ARG A 168 -2.56 -8.87 -7.42
CA ARG A 168 -2.91 -10.15 -8.04
C ARG A 168 -1.67 -10.90 -8.53
N CYS A 169 -0.72 -10.18 -9.12
CA CYS A 169 0.54 -10.77 -9.57
C CYS A 169 1.38 -11.26 -8.39
N LEU A 170 1.55 -10.43 -7.35
CA LEU A 170 2.28 -10.79 -6.13
C LEU A 170 1.68 -12.01 -5.42
N ALA A 171 0.34 -12.14 -5.41
CA ALA A 171 -0.36 -13.27 -4.81
C ALA A 171 -0.01 -14.63 -5.45
N LYS A 172 0.48 -14.64 -6.70
CA LYS A 172 0.90 -15.85 -7.43
C LYS A 172 2.40 -16.11 -7.37
N ALA A 173 3.18 -15.16 -6.84
CA ALA A 173 4.62 -15.32 -6.74
C ALA A 173 4.99 -16.45 -5.76
N ARG A 174 6.22 -16.94 -5.86
CA ARG A 174 6.71 -17.98 -4.95
C ARG A 174 6.70 -17.48 -3.50
N PRO A 175 6.13 -18.24 -2.54
CA PRO A 175 5.99 -17.77 -1.16
C PRO A 175 7.31 -17.34 -0.51
N GLY A 176 8.40 -18.08 -0.75
CA GLY A 176 9.73 -17.75 -0.21
C GLY A 176 10.22 -16.39 -0.70
N TRP A 177 10.27 -16.20 -2.02
CA TRP A 177 10.67 -14.92 -2.61
C TRP A 177 9.76 -13.77 -2.17
N LEU A 178 8.43 -13.98 -2.14
CA LEU A 178 7.48 -12.93 -1.77
C LEU A 178 7.70 -12.44 -0.33
N LEU A 179 7.93 -13.35 0.62
CA LEU A 179 8.18 -13.01 2.01
C LEU A 179 9.52 -12.29 2.20
N ASP A 180 10.56 -12.73 1.48
CA ASP A 180 11.87 -12.10 1.49
C ASP A 180 11.80 -10.69 0.87
N PHE A 181 11.13 -10.54 -0.27
CA PHE A 181 10.94 -9.27 -0.97
C PHE A 181 10.17 -8.26 -0.11
N LEU A 182 9.08 -8.70 0.53
CA LEU A 182 8.25 -7.87 1.40
C LEU A 182 8.83 -7.70 2.81
N HIS A 183 10.02 -8.26 3.10
CA HIS A 183 10.65 -8.07 4.39
C HIS A 183 10.90 -6.57 4.64
N VAL A 184 10.53 -6.12 5.84
CA VAL A 184 10.71 -4.73 6.29
C VAL A 184 11.85 -4.73 7.29
N SER A 185 13.04 -4.35 6.82
CA SER A 185 14.20 -4.09 7.67
C SER A 185 14.11 -2.67 8.24
N HIS A 186 14.63 -2.45 9.45
CA HIS A 186 14.82 -1.09 9.94
C HIS A 186 15.88 -0.38 9.09
N PRO A 187 15.58 0.77 8.47
CA PRO A 187 16.54 1.48 7.63
C PRO A 187 17.65 2.08 8.48
N ASP A 188 18.89 1.95 8.01
CA ASP A 188 20.03 2.70 8.55
C ASP A 188 19.84 4.20 8.28
N SER A 189 20.33 5.04 9.20
CA SER A 189 20.02 6.47 9.28
C SER A 189 20.41 7.35 8.08
N VAL A 190 21.02 6.80 7.03
CA VAL A 190 21.73 7.53 5.97
C VAL A 190 20.87 7.78 4.71
N THR A 191 19.82 6.98 4.44
CA THR A 191 18.97 7.10 3.23
C THR A 191 17.47 7.06 3.54
N ARG A 192 17.06 7.92 4.48
CA ARG A 192 15.73 7.86 5.12
C ARG A 192 14.55 7.95 4.14
N ASP A 193 14.53 8.90 3.21
CA ASP A 193 13.29 9.23 2.47
C ASP A 193 12.89 8.19 1.39
N VAL A 194 13.85 7.74 0.58
CA VAL A 194 13.58 6.75 -0.49
C VAL A 194 13.25 5.38 0.12
N GLN A 195 14.02 4.99 1.15
CA GLN A 195 13.79 3.73 1.86
C GLN A 195 12.45 3.76 2.62
N PHE A 196 12.06 4.91 3.17
CA PHE A 196 10.77 5.06 3.85
C PHE A 196 9.59 4.81 2.93
N VAL A 197 9.58 5.40 1.73
CA VAL A 197 8.51 5.20 0.74
C VAL A 197 8.42 3.74 0.31
N GLU A 198 9.56 3.09 0.07
CA GLU A 198 9.59 1.67 -0.30
C GLU A 198 9.01 0.79 0.82
N VAL A 199 9.39 1.05 2.07
CA VAL A 199 8.85 0.31 3.23
C VAL A 199 7.33 0.50 3.33
N LEU A 200 6.81 1.71 3.17
CA LEU A 200 5.37 1.96 3.20
C LEU A 200 4.63 1.18 2.11
N LYS A 201 5.18 1.12 0.88
CA LYS A 201 4.62 0.27 -0.20
C LYS A 201 4.61 -1.20 0.18
N LYS A 202 5.69 -1.72 0.79
CA LYS A 202 5.75 -3.12 1.26
C LYS A 202 4.68 -3.41 2.31
N ILE A 203 4.48 -2.50 3.28
CA ILE A 203 3.43 -2.65 4.30
C ILE A 203 2.03 -2.62 3.66
N GLN A 204 1.80 -1.71 2.71
CA GLN A 204 0.53 -1.66 1.97
C GLN A 204 0.28 -2.93 1.16
N ALA A 205 1.30 -3.45 0.47
CA ALA A 205 1.22 -4.71 -0.26
C ALA A 205 0.89 -5.87 0.68
N LYS A 206 1.55 -5.96 1.84
CA LYS A 206 1.22 -6.93 2.88
C LYS A 206 -0.24 -6.83 3.30
N ALA A 207 -0.74 -5.63 3.58
CA ALA A 207 -2.13 -5.43 3.98
C ALA A 207 -3.10 -5.95 2.91
N LYS A 208 -2.89 -5.58 1.64
CA LYS A 208 -3.72 -6.05 0.52
C LYS A 208 -3.64 -7.56 0.33
N LEU A 209 -2.45 -8.16 0.44
CA LEU A 209 -2.23 -9.61 0.31
C LEU A 209 -2.87 -10.40 1.47
N VAL A 210 -2.82 -9.87 2.71
CA VAL A 210 -3.53 -10.47 3.85
C VAL A 210 -5.04 -10.43 3.62
N ARG A 211 -5.58 -9.31 3.10
CA ARG A 211 -7.02 -9.18 2.86
C ARG A 211 -7.56 -10.24 1.91
N ILE A 212 -6.79 -10.61 0.89
CA ILE A 212 -7.16 -11.66 -0.07
C ILE A 212 -6.72 -13.07 0.38
N GLY A 213 -6.13 -13.20 1.57
CA GLY A 213 -5.72 -14.48 2.14
C GLY A 213 -4.43 -15.08 1.55
N SER A 214 -3.64 -14.32 0.79
CA SER A 214 -2.41 -14.82 0.17
C SER A 214 -1.24 -14.96 1.13
N ILE A 215 -1.19 -14.15 2.19
CA ILE A 215 -0.17 -14.24 3.25
C ILE A 215 -0.85 -14.18 4.63
N PRO A 216 -0.25 -14.75 5.68
CA PRO A 216 -0.86 -14.74 7.01
C PRO A 216 -0.79 -13.34 7.64
N LEU A 217 -1.80 -13.02 8.45
CA LEU A 217 -1.92 -11.74 9.17
C LEU A 217 -0.73 -11.45 10.10
N THR A 218 -0.02 -12.49 10.55
CA THR A 218 1.21 -12.38 11.33
C THR A 218 2.31 -11.59 10.61
N GLU A 219 2.41 -11.69 9.27
CA GLU A 219 3.41 -10.95 8.50
C GLU A 219 3.15 -9.45 8.46
N LEU A 220 1.87 -9.07 8.48
CA LEU A 220 1.46 -7.67 8.63
C LEU A 220 1.70 -7.19 10.07
N GLY A 221 1.46 -8.07 11.06
CA GLY A 221 1.71 -7.78 12.47
C GLY A 221 3.17 -7.43 12.78
N LYS A 222 4.14 -8.04 12.08
CA LYS A 222 5.57 -7.71 12.21
C LYS A 222 5.91 -6.26 11.83
N SER A 223 5.07 -5.60 11.04
CA SER A 223 5.27 -4.22 10.57
C SER A 223 4.66 -3.15 11.48
N LYS A 224 3.95 -3.53 12.57
CA LYS A 224 3.23 -2.60 13.47
C LYS A 224 4.13 -1.52 14.06
N SER A 225 5.22 -1.93 14.70
CA SER A 225 6.14 -1.02 15.40
C SER A 225 6.72 0.02 14.45
N TYR A 226 7.12 -0.42 13.25
CA TYR A 226 7.60 0.48 12.22
C TYR A 226 6.51 1.46 11.77
N LEU A 227 5.34 0.94 11.36
CA LEU A 227 4.25 1.75 10.82
C LEU A 227 3.76 2.81 11.81
N LEU A 228 3.57 2.43 13.07
CA LEU A 228 3.03 3.32 14.11
C LEU A 228 4.09 4.26 14.73
N ASN A 229 5.36 4.04 14.40
CA ASN A 229 6.48 4.91 14.73
C ASN A 229 7.08 5.58 13.47
N SER A 230 6.24 5.85 12.48
CA SER A 230 6.62 6.51 11.24
C SER A 230 6.04 7.92 11.17
N GLU A 231 6.69 8.79 10.41
CA GLU A 231 6.19 10.15 10.17
C GLU A 231 4.77 10.12 9.57
N PRO A 232 3.85 10.99 9.99
CA PRO A 232 2.46 10.98 9.52
C PRO A 232 2.29 11.37 8.04
N LEU A 233 3.24 12.11 7.44
CA LEU A 233 3.20 12.46 6.02
C LEU A 233 3.49 11.20 5.17
N GLY A 234 2.59 10.85 4.24
CA GLY A 234 2.69 9.62 3.43
C GLY A 234 2.17 8.33 4.10
N THR A 235 2.08 8.27 5.42
CA THR A 235 1.67 7.05 6.15
C THR A 235 0.16 6.81 6.17
N TRP A 236 -0.66 7.88 6.09
CA TRP A 236 -2.12 7.80 6.20
C TRP A 236 -2.80 6.80 5.26
N GLY A 237 -2.43 6.79 3.98
CA GLY A 237 -3.01 5.85 3.01
C GLY A 237 -2.74 4.40 3.38
N VAL A 238 -1.57 4.12 3.96
CA VAL A 238 -1.21 2.80 4.48
C VAL A 238 -2.02 2.45 5.73
N LEU A 239 -2.22 3.41 6.66
CA LEU A 239 -3.06 3.18 7.85
C LEU A 239 -4.50 2.81 7.44
N LEU A 240 -5.09 3.52 6.49
CA LEU A 240 -6.42 3.21 5.96
C LEU A 240 -6.47 1.79 5.38
N GLU A 241 -5.47 1.40 4.61
CA GLU A 241 -5.39 0.06 4.02
C GLU A 241 -5.24 -1.04 5.09
N VAL A 242 -4.43 -0.80 6.13
CA VAL A 242 -4.28 -1.75 7.24
C VAL A 242 -5.59 -1.88 8.00
N VAL A 243 -6.26 -0.77 8.35
CA VAL A 243 -7.54 -0.81 9.07
C VAL A 243 -8.64 -1.46 8.24
N ALA A 244 -8.71 -1.19 6.93
CA ALA A 244 -9.62 -1.87 6.02
C ALA A 244 -9.36 -3.37 5.95
N THR A 245 -8.09 -3.80 6.04
CA THR A 245 -7.73 -5.23 6.14
C THR A 245 -8.21 -5.83 7.45
N LEU A 246 -8.03 -5.11 8.56
CA LEU A 246 -8.47 -5.55 9.87
C LEU A 246 -10.00 -5.60 10.00
N GLN A 247 -10.80 -4.90 9.19
CA GLN A 247 -12.26 -4.98 9.28
C GLN A 247 -12.80 -6.41 9.15
N HIS A 248 -12.14 -7.24 8.37
CA HIS A 248 -12.60 -8.60 8.03
C HIS A 248 -12.01 -9.69 8.93
N VAL A 249 -11.18 -9.33 9.93
CA VAL A 249 -10.53 -10.30 10.83
C VAL A 249 -11.29 -10.46 12.14
N GLU A 250 -10.94 -11.50 12.90
CA GLU A 250 -11.54 -11.81 14.20
C GLU A 250 -11.40 -10.65 15.21
N GLY A 251 -12.41 -10.50 16.07
CA GLY A 251 -12.43 -9.46 17.10
C GLY A 251 -11.28 -9.54 18.10
N SER A 252 -10.80 -10.75 18.41
CA SER A 252 -9.61 -10.99 19.26
C SER A 252 -8.38 -10.28 18.68
N VAL A 253 -8.17 -10.41 17.37
CA VAL A 253 -7.03 -9.79 16.69
C VAL A 253 -7.20 -8.27 16.63
N LYS A 254 -8.40 -7.77 16.32
CA LYS A 254 -8.68 -6.32 16.35
C LYS A 254 -8.35 -5.70 17.72
N ARG A 255 -8.75 -6.37 18.81
CA ARG A 255 -8.42 -5.96 20.18
C ARG A 255 -6.92 -5.91 20.42
N GLN A 256 -6.18 -6.95 20.03
CA GLN A 256 -4.72 -6.96 20.20
C GLN A 256 -4.04 -5.84 19.40
N TRP A 257 -4.50 -5.58 18.17
CA TRP A 257 -3.99 -4.47 17.37
C TRP A 257 -4.24 -3.10 18.01
N LEU A 258 -5.37 -2.92 18.69
CA LEU A 258 -5.67 -1.70 19.42
C LEU A 258 -4.79 -1.55 20.67
N VAL A 259 -4.61 -2.63 21.44
CA VAL A 259 -3.70 -2.67 22.60
C VAL A 259 -2.27 -2.33 22.17
N ASP A 260 -1.74 -3.02 21.16
CA ASP A 260 -0.39 -2.79 20.65
C ASP A 260 -0.20 -1.34 20.19
N ALA A 261 -1.21 -0.74 19.56
CA ALA A 261 -1.13 0.65 19.10
C ALA A 261 -1.06 1.66 20.26
N ILE A 262 -1.80 1.42 21.34
CA ILE A 262 -1.75 2.24 22.57
C ILE A 262 -0.38 2.08 23.25
N GLU A 263 0.16 0.87 23.31
CA GLU A 263 1.48 0.64 23.88
C GLU A 263 2.59 1.30 23.04
N ILE A 264 2.53 1.17 21.71
CA ILE A 264 3.49 1.82 20.81
C ILE A 264 3.41 3.35 20.92
N SER A 265 2.22 3.94 21.10
CA SER A 265 2.10 5.41 21.26
C SER A 265 2.90 5.94 22.46
N CYS A 266 3.09 5.12 23.50
CA CYS A 266 3.85 5.50 24.69
C CYS A 266 5.34 5.73 24.40
N VAL A 267 5.91 5.02 23.41
CA VAL A 267 7.34 5.04 23.07
C VAL A 267 7.65 5.59 21.68
N SER A 268 6.63 5.80 20.85
CA SER A 268 6.75 6.32 19.48
C SER A 268 7.36 7.74 19.46
N SER A 269 8.25 7.99 18.51
CA SER A 269 8.73 9.32 18.15
C SER A 269 7.69 10.12 17.38
N TYR A 270 6.69 9.45 16.79
CA TYR A 270 5.58 10.04 16.04
C TYR A 270 4.24 9.61 16.64
N PRO A 271 3.91 10.08 17.86
CA PRO A 271 2.68 9.67 18.54
C PRO A 271 1.42 9.97 17.72
N SER A 272 1.43 11.01 16.86
CA SER A 272 0.27 11.31 16.01
C SER A 272 -0.13 10.15 15.09
N THR A 273 0.83 9.42 14.52
CA THR A 273 0.58 8.26 13.65
C THR A 273 -0.09 7.12 14.41
N ALA A 274 0.41 6.80 15.60
CA ALA A 274 -0.18 5.78 16.45
C ALA A 274 -1.61 6.17 16.88
N LEU A 275 -1.82 7.43 17.27
CA LEU A 275 -3.13 7.93 17.68
C LEU A 275 -4.12 7.97 16.51
N GLN A 276 -3.68 8.36 15.32
CA GLN A 276 -4.49 8.27 14.11
C GLN A 276 -4.95 6.83 13.86
N PHE A 277 -4.04 5.85 13.98
CA PHE A 277 -4.41 4.45 13.84
C PHE A 277 -5.42 3.99 14.90
N ILE A 278 -5.23 4.39 16.16
CA ILE A 278 -6.18 4.12 17.25
C ILE A 278 -7.57 4.66 16.88
N GLY A 279 -7.65 5.92 16.44
CA GLY A 279 -8.92 6.54 16.02
C GLY A 279 -9.58 5.84 14.82
N LEU A 280 -8.78 5.42 13.82
CA LEU A 280 -9.28 4.66 12.68
C LEU A 280 -9.87 3.31 13.10
N LEU A 281 -9.15 2.56 13.93
CA LEU A 281 -9.55 1.24 14.37
C LEU A 281 -10.73 1.30 15.35
N SER A 282 -10.74 2.27 16.28
CA SER A 282 -11.86 2.48 17.19
C SER A 282 -13.11 2.94 16.44
N GLY A 283 -12.98 3.93 15.55
CA GLY A 283 -14.07 4.48 14.76
C GLY A 283 -14.74 3.44 13.86
N SER A 284 -13.95 2.54 13.27
CA SER A 284 -14.48 1.45 12.44
C SER A 284 -15.13 0.31 13.22
N CYS A 285 -14.81 0.16 14.51
CA CYS A 285 -15.34 -0.92 15.36
C CYS A 285 -16.44 -0.46 16.33
N CYS A 286 -16.63 0.84 16.53
CA CYS A 286 -17.63 1.38 17.44
C CYS A 286 -18.94 1.72 16.72
N LYS A 287 -20.02 1.89 17.49
CA LYS A 287 -21.36 2.17 16.94
C LYS A 287 -21.46 3.54 16.28
N TYR A 288 -20.67 4.49 16.78
CA TYR A 288 -20.50 5.81 16.22
C TYR A 288 -19.52 5.67 15.05
N MET A 289 -19.99 5.48 13.82
CA MET A 289 -19.15 5.37 12.63
C MET A 289 -18.89 6.78 12.05
N PRO A 290 -17.91 7.57 12.52
CA PRO A 290 -17.63 8.87 11.93
C PRO A 290 -17.11 8.70 10.50
N LEU A 291 -17.20 9.76 9.70
CA LEU A 291 -16.60 9.79 8.36
C LEU A 291 -15.07 9.68 8.49
N ILE A 292 -14.52 8.50 8.20
CA ILE A 292 -13.10 8.13 8.35
C ILE A 292 -12.21 8.76 7.23
N ALA A 293 -12.62 9.88 6.66
CA ALA A 293 -11.98 10.44 5.46
C ALA A 293 -10.77 11.34 5.78
N ASP A 294 -10.75 12.01 6.94
CA ASP A 294 -9.78 13.06 7.25
C ASP A 294 -9.05 12.81 8.59
N ARG A 295 -7.74 13.09 8.56
CA ARG A 295 -6.79 12.82 9.66
C ARG A 295 -7.15 13.56 10.95
N SER A 296 -7.58 14.81 10.83
CA SER A 296 -7.84 15.68 11.97
C SER A 296 -9.15 15.28 12.65
N TYR A 297 -10.18 14.95 11.87
CA TYR A 297 -11.44 14.44 12.42
C TYR A 297 -11.23 13.13 13.16
N VAL A 298 -10.46 12.19 12.59
CA VAL A 298 -10.17 10.91 13.24
C VAL A 298 -9.46 11.08 14.58
N LEU A 299 -8.54 12.03 14.71
CA LEU A 299 -7.93 12.36 16.00
C LEU A 299 -8.94 12.96 16.97
N ASN A 300 -9.69 13.98 16.55
CA ASN A 300 -10.66 14.67 17.40
C ASN A 300 -11.78 13.76 17.91
N ASP A 301 -12.12 12.72 17.14
CA ASP A 301 -13.17 11.76 17.50
C ASP A 301 -12.67 10.61 18.40
N ILE A 302 -11.37 10.50 18.70
CA ILE A 302 -10.84 9.46 19.61
C ILE A 302 -11.60 9.40 20.95
N PRO A 303 -11.85 10.51 21.67
CA PRO A 303 -12.53 10.48 22.96
C PRO A 303 -13.93 9.88 22.86
N VAL A 304 -14.62 10.10 21.75
CA VAL A 304 -15.98 9.57 21.51
C VAL A 304 -15.92 8.12 21.04
N THR A 305 -15.13 7.84 20.01
CA THR A 305 -15.05 6.51 19.38
C THR A 305 -14.48 5.46 20.34
N LEU A 306 -13.40 5.78 21.05
CA LEU A 306 -12.77 4.85 22.01
C LEU A 306 -13.66 4.59 23.23
N THR A 307 -14.33 5.63 23.74
CA THR A 307 -15.30 5.47 24.84
C THR A 307 -16.51 4.64 24.41
N SER A 308 -17.05 4.91 23.21
CA SER A 308 -18.15 4.13 22.65
C SER A 308 -17.76 2.65 22.46
N LEU A 309 -16.53 2.40 22.01
CA LEU A 309 -15.98 1.05 21.83
C LEU A 309 -15.86 0.30 23.16
N LEU A 310 -15.23 0.93 24.17
CA LEU A 310 -15.02 0.34 25.49
C LEU A 310 -16.31 0.20 26.31
N SER A 311 -17.41 0.82 25.88
CA SER A 311 -18.73 0.59 26.49
C SER A 311 -19.32 -0.78 26.10
N ASP A 312 -18.78 -1.42 25.06
CA ASP A 312 -19.15 -2.79 24.68
C ASP A 312 -18.30 -3.80 25.48
N PRO A 313 -18.93 -4.73 26.22
CA PRO A 313 -18.21 -5.70 27.06
C PRO A 313 -17.27 -6.61 26.24
N ASN A 314 -17.49 -6.76 24.93
CA ASN A 314 -16.55 -7.50 24.08
C ASN A 314 -15.17 -6.84 24.00
N TRP A 315 -15.02 -5.57 24.39
CA TRP A 315 -13.78 -4.81 24.34
C TRP A 315 -13.14 -4.58 25.72
N GLU A 316 -13.68 -5.19 26.78
CA GLU A 316 -13.20 -5.01 28.16
C GLU A 316 -11.69 -5.29 28.33
N VAL A 317 -11.14 -6.26 27.59
CA VAL A 317 -9.70 -6.58 27.61
C VAL A 317 -8.82 -5.37 27.27
N VAL A 318 -9.33 -4.41 26.49
CA VAL A 318 -8.58 -3.19 26.12
C VAL A 318 -8.59 -2.15 27.25
N ALA A 319 -9.48 -2.27 28.24
CA ALA A 319 -9.57 -1.32 29.35
C ALA A 319 -8.28 -1.26 30.20
N GLU A 320 -7.57 -2.38 30.33
CA GLU A 320 -6.28 -2.42 31.03
C GLU A 320 -5.24 -1.49 30.37
N SER A 321 -5.32 -1.35 29.04
CA SER A 321 -4.46 -0.47 28.25
C SER A 321 -4.77 1.02 28.41
N CYS A 322 -5.89 1.40 29.03
CA CYS A 322 -6.16 2.82 29.37
C CYS A 322 -5.05 3.42 30.24
N THR A 323 -4.38 2.57 31.04
CA THR A 323 -3.25 3.00 31.84
C THR A 323 -2.04 3.43 31.02
N TYR A 324 -1.80 2.79 29.87
CA TYR A 324 -0.79 3.19 28.88
C TYR A 324 -1.22 4.44 28.12
N LEU A 325 -2.51 4.56 27.79
CA LEU A 325 -3.04 5.79 27.17
C LEU A 325 -2.74 7.03 28.04
N LEU A 326 -2.90 6.92 29.36
CA LEU A 326 -2.51 8.00 30.28
C LEU A 326 -1.00 8.25 30.26
N SER A 327 -0.16 7.22 30.28
CA SER A 327 1.30 7.38 30.21
C SER A 327 1.74 8.06 28.90
N SER A 328 1.11 7.72 27.77
CA SER A 328 1.30 8.44 26.50
C SER A 328 0.88 9.91 26.61
N THR A 329 -0.21 10.20 27.33
CA THR A 329 -0.70 11.56 27.58
C THR A 329 0.27 12.36 28.46
N GLU A 330 0.77 11.75 29.54
CA GLU A 330 1.78 12.34 30.43
C GLU A 330 3.04 12.74 29.66
N ARG A 331 3.51 11.88 28.76
CA ARG A 331 4.66 12.15 27.88
C ARG A 331 4.40 13.29 26.89
N ILE A 332 3.22 13.32 26.25
CA ILE A 332 2.86 14.43 25.36
C ILE A 332 2.73 15.74 26.15
N TYR A 333 2.20 15.69 27.37
CA TYR A 333 2.07 16.85 28.27
C TYR A 333 3.43 17.41 28.69
N SER A 334 4.37 16.56 29.12
CA SER A 334 5.73 17.00 29.49
C SER A 334 6.45 17.64 28.31
N TRP A 335 6.28 17.08 27.11
CA TRP A 335 6.89 17.61 25.90
C TRP A 335 6.25 18.95 25.49
N ALA A 336 4.92 19.04 25.45
CA ALA A 336 4.19 20.24 25.08
C ALA A 336 4.44 21.41 26.06
N THR A 337 4.51 21.13 27.37
CA THR A 337 4.82 22.15 28.37
C THR A 337 6.23 22.70 28.20
N LYS A 338 7.23 21.86 27.92
CA LYS A 338 8.60 22.29 27.59
C LYS A 338 8.67 23.15 26.34
N LEU A 339 7.88 22.84 25.30
CA LEU A 339 7.80 23.67 24.10
C LEU A 339 7.26 25.09 24.39
N SER A 340 6.36 25.21 25.38
CA SER A 340 5.76 26.50 25.76
C SER A 340 6.64 27.35 26.69
N SER A 341 7.54 26.71 27.46
CA SER A 341 8.44 27.41 28.37
C SER A 341 9.57 28.10 27.61
N LYS A 342 9.53 29.43 27.52
CA LYS A 342 10.54 30.29 26.87
C LYS A 342 11.93 30.31 27.55
N SER A 343 12.19 29.50 28.57
CA SER A 343 13.50 29.46 29.24
C SER A 343 14.46 28.59 28.44
N GLY A 344 15.54 29.19 27.94
CA GLY A 344 16.63 28.56 27.19
C GLY A 344 17.45 27.55 27.99
N ASP A 345 16.80 26.52 28.50
CA ASP A 345 17.48 25.31 28.93
C ASP A 345 17.82 24.52 27.66
N ASN A 346 19.09 24.58 27.27
CA ASN A 346 19.68 23.94 26.08
C ASN A 346 19.59 22.39 26.06
N ARG A 347 18.70 21.79 26.86
CA ARG A 347 18.33 20.38 26.68
C ARG A 347 17.29 20.32 25.58
N SER A 348 17.73 19.90 24.40
CA SER A 348 16.88 19.66 23.25
C SER A 348 15.61 18.87 23.65
N PRO A 349 14.43 19.21 23.08
CA PRO A 349 13.18 18.48 23.34
C PRO A 349 13.27 16.98 22.98
N SER A 350 14.30 16.60 22.21
CA SER A 350 14.67 15.22 21.89
C SER A 350 14.94 14.32 23.10
N SER A 351 15.09 14.86 24.31
CA SER A 351 15.20 14.05 25.54
C SER A 351 13.93 13.23 25.85
N GLU A 352 12.78 13.58 25.29
CA GLU A 352 11.52 12.80 25.45
C GLU A 352 11.22 11.88 24.26
N GLY A 353 12.15 11.81 23.30
CA GLY A 353 12.09 10.90 22.15
C GLY A 353 10.98 11.20 21.13
N ILE A 354 10.20 12.28 21.30
CA ILE A 354 9.22 12.77 20.30
C ILE A 354 9.96 13.64 19.28
N ASP A 355 9.70 13.41 18.00
CA ASP A 355 10.35 14.13 16.91
C ASP A 355 9.84 15.58 16.80
N GLU A 356 10.69 16.47 16.31
CA GLU A 356 10.39 17.90 16.22
C GLU A 356 9.31 18.21 15.16
N SER A 357 9.09 17.33 14.18
CA SER A 357 8.02 17.50 13.17
C SER A 357 6.62 17.49 13.79
N GLU A 358 6.45 16.89 14.95
CA GLU A 358 5.18 16.81 15.69
C GLU A 358 4.76 18.14 16.33
N LYS A 359 5.67 19.13 16.42
CA LYS A 359 5.43 20.40 17.13
C LYS A 359 4.14 21.10 16.71
N GLY A 360 3.80 21.06 15.42
CA GLY A 360 2.58 21.66 14.89
C GLY A 360 1.29 21.02 15.43
N MET A 361 1.35 19.74 15.83
CA MET A 361 0.22 18.98 16.34
C MET A 361 0.18 18.89 17.87
N ALA A 362 1.22 19.34 18.57
CA ALA A 362 1.40 19.16 20.01
C ALA A 362 0.17 19.50 20.85
N GLN A 363 -0.43 20.68 20.59
CA GLN A 363 -1.60 21.14 21.34
C GLN A 363 -2.84 20.30 21.05
N ILE A 364 -3.05 19.91 19.79
CA ILE A 364 -4.19 19.07 19.38
C ILE A 364 -4.06 17.69 20.02
N LEU A 365 -2.88 17.07 19.93
CA LEU A 365 -2.62 15.76 20.52
C LEU A 365 -2.84 15.80 22.04
N LEU A 366 -2.34 16.82 22.73
CA LEU A 366 -2.55 16.97 24.17
C LEU A 366 -4.04 17.10 24.52
N LEU A 367 -4.78 17.97 23.82
CA LEU A 367 -6.20 18.19 24.07
C LEU A 367 -7.02 16.92 23.87
N VAL A 368 -6.80 16.23 22.74
CA VAL A 368 -7.50 14.99 22.39
C VAL A 368 -7.19 13.89 23.40
N MET A 369 -5.91 13.69 23.73
CA MET A 369 -5.48 12.62 24.63
C MET A 369 -5.94 12.85 26.07
N HIS A 370 -5.84 14.09 26.55
CA HIS A 370 -6.38 14.45 27.85
C HIS A 370 -7.89 14.24 27.90
N HIS A 371 -8.63 14.68 26.87
CA HIS A 371 -10.07 14.47 26.81
C HIS A 371 -10.45 12.98 26.78
N ALA A 372 -9.75 12.16 25.98
CA ALA A 372 -9.94 10.71 25.95
C ALA A 372 -9.70 10.07 27.32
N CYS A 373 -8.61 10.43 28.01
CA CYS A 373 -8.33 9.93 29.35
C CYS A 373 -9.39 10.35 30.37
N VAL A 374 -9.94 11.57 30.26
CA VAL A 374 -11.03 12.05 31.13
C VAL A 374 -12.31 11.25 30.90
N CYS A 375 -12.67 10.96 29.65
CA CYS A 375 -13.83 10.11 29.32
C CYS A 375 -13.65 8.67 29.84
N LEU A 376 -12.42 8.16 29.85
CA LEU A 376 -12.07 6.80 30.26
C LEU A 376 -11.60 6.67 31.72
N LYS A 377 -11.74 7.74 32.53
CA LYS A 377 -11.19 7.79 33.89
C LYS A 377 -11.62 6.64 34.80
N HIS A 378 -12.80 6.08 34.55
CA HIS A 378 -13.36 4.97 35.34
C HIS A 378 -12.55 3.68 35.21
N TYR A 379 -11.77 3.53 34.14
CA TYR A 379 -10.85 2.40 33.92
C TYR A 379 -9.47 2.63 34.54
N LEU A 380 -9.20 3.82 35.08
CA LEU A 380 -7.92 4.16 35.69
C LEU A 380 -7.93 3.93 37.21
N PRO A 381 -6.84 3.43 37.81
CA PRO A 381 -6.66 3.45 39.27
C PRO A 381 -6.74 4.87 39.85
N LEU A 382 -7.16 4.99 41.11
CA LEU A 382 -7.36 6.28 41.79
C LEU A 382 -6.13 7.21 41.70
N GLU A 383 -4.92 6.66 41.89
CA GLU A 383 -3.68 7.44 41.79
C GLU A 383 -3.53 8.08 40.39
N LYS A 384 -3.85 7.32 39.34
CA LYS A 384 -3.79 7.78 37.94
C LYS A 384 -4.87 8.82 37.64
N GLN A 385 -6.06 8.67 38.24
CA GLN A 385 -7.12 9.69 38.12
C GLN A 385 -6.71 11.03 38.74
N LEU A 386 -6.03 11.01 39.90
CA LEU A 386 -5.53 12.23 40.55
C LEU A 386 -4.46 12.92 39.70
N ARG A 387 -3.54 12.15 39.08
CA ARG A 387 -2.54 12.70 38.15
C ARG A 387 -3.18 13.37 36.95
N LEU A 388 -4.17 12.71 36.32
CA LEU A 388 -4.93 13.28 35.21
C LEU A 388 -5.62 14.59 35.61
N ALA A 389 -6.25 14.64 36.78
CA ALA A 389 -6.94 15.85 37.27
C ALA A 389 -5.98 17.03 37.52
N ASN A 390 -4.71 16.75 37.81
CA ASN A 390 -3.68 17.77 38.06
C ASN A 390 -3.04 18.33 36.77
N MET A 391 -3.35 17.78 35.59
CA MET A 391 -2.84 18.29 34.32
C MET A 391 -3.50 19.62 33.95
N VAL A 392 -2.70 20.68 33.84
CA VAL A 392 -3.21 22.00 33.40
C VAL A 392 -3.23 22.06 31.87
N VAL A 393 -4.40 21.81 31.28
CA VAL A 393 -4.60 21.88 29.82
C VAL A 393 -5.49 23.07 29.47
N HIS A 394 -4.95 24.01 28.68
CA HIS A 394 -5.71 25.16 28.20
C HIS A 394 -6.55 24.78 26.97
N TYR A 395 -7.86 24.62 27.17
CA TYR A 395 -8.82 24.54 26.08
C TYR A 395 -8.98 25.95 25.48
N VAL A 396 -8.47 26.15 24.26
CA VAL A 396 -8.83 27.34 23.49
C VAL A 396 -10.30 27.18 23.13
N ARG A 397 -11.15 28.05 23.68
CA ARG A 397 -12.59 28.08 23.44
C ARG A 397 -12.91 28.76 22.12
#